data_AF-A0A929E0R6-F1
#
_entry.id   AF-A0A929E0R6-F1
#
_cell.length_a   1.000
_cell.length_b   1.000
_cell.length_c   1.000
_cell.angle_alpha   90.00
_cell.angle_beta   90.00
_cell.angle_gamma   90.00
#
_symmetry.space_group_name_H-M   'P 1'
#
loop_
_entity.id
_entity.type
_entity.pdbx_description
1 polymer ?
#
loop_
_entity_poly.entity_id
_entity_poly.type
_entity_poly.pdbx_seq_one_letter_code
_entity_poly.pdbx_strand_id
1 'polypeptide(L)'
;MKTAQLKRLERLTRKRIAPDLIVSSEMAKSMVELSNETGRQIGVLIDRSGKVDLVIVGDAKQIVIPALTGIRSSGGRLKGLRCIHTHLAGENLTDDDLIDLLFLRLDLMGIIKIGPDGLPGNLYSAHLVPSPLEGKNWAFLEPVHPGRQPFGFDELITALEEEFTRLQPLRAVDKGKDRAILISVITPSRFRGSESKQESMDELVELARSDDVVVLDTVIQQRKKINPKFILGKGKLGEIMLSALRLNANLLVFNQELNPSQIRSITDHLELRVIDRTQLILDIFARRALSREGKLQIEMAQLKYMLPRLTMRDDALSRLTGGIGGRGPGETKLEIDRR
;
A
#
# COMPACT_ATOMS: atom_id res chain seq x y z
N MET A 1 6.81 -22.52 15.17
CA MET A 1 7.09 -23.37 13.99
C MET A 1 8.27 -24.27 14.30
N LYS A 2 8.31 -25.48 13.75
CA LYS A 2 9.42 -26.43 13.92
C LYS A 2 10.64 -25.99 13.11
N THR A 3 11.86 -26.34 13.54
CA THR A 3 13.12 -25.99 12.85
C THR A 3 13.16 -26.48 11.40
N ALA A 4 12.59 -27.65 11.11
CA ALA A 4 12.51 -28.18 9.74
C ALA A 4 11.64 -27.31 8.81
N GLN A 5 10.56 -26.71 9.34
CA GLN A 5 9.67 -25.83 8.59
C GLN A 5 10.36 -24.50 8.27
N LEU A 6 11.12 -23.94 9.23
CA LEU A 6 11.91 -22.73 9.02
C LEU A 6 12.96 -22.91 7.92
N LYS A 7 13.71 -24.03 7.94
CA LYS A 7 14.68 -24.35 6.89
C LYS A 7 14.03 -24.48 5.50
N ARG A 8 12.80 -24.97 5.42
CA ARG A 8 12.06 -25.05 4.14
C ARG A 8 11.59 -23.68 3.66
N LEU A 9 11.13 -22.80 4.56
CA LEU A 9 10.83 -21.40 4.22
C LEU A 9 12.07 -20.65 3.72
N GLU A 10 13.22 -20.83 4.37
CA GLU A 10 14.50 -20.27 3.92
C GLU A 10 14.96 -20.82 2.56
N ARG A 11 14.52 -22.01 2.17
CA ARG A 11 14.78 -22.53 0.82
C ARG A 11 13.90 -21.83 -0.21
N LEU A 12 12.68 -21.44 0.14
CA LEU A 12 11.80 -20.71 -0.78
C LEU A 12 12.41 -19.37 -1.20
N THR A 13 13.08 -18.65 -0.29
CA THR A 13 13.73 -17.36 -0.60
C THR A 13 14.87 -17.49 -1.62
N ARG A 14 15.44 -18.69 -1.79
CA ARG A 14 16.55 -18.95 -2.71
C ARG A 14 16.10 -19.52 -4.05
N LYS A 15 14.82 -19.87 -4.19
CA LYS A 15 14.29 -20.39 -5.46
C LYS A 15 14.20 -19.25 -6.48
N ARG A 16 14.36 -19.63 -7.74
CA ARG A 16 14.14 -18.75 -8.89
C ARG A 16 13.00 -19.31 -9.73
N ILE A 17 12.07 -18.45 -10.09
CA ILE A 17 10.94 -18.76 -10.96
C ILE A 17 11.30 -18.27 -12.36
N ALA A 18 10.86 -18.98 -13.40
CA ALA A 18 11.04 -18.49 -14.76
C ALA A 18 10.20 -17.20 -14.95
N PRO A 19 10.73 -16.13 -15.56
CA PRO A 19 10.04 -14.84 -15.68
C PRO A 19 8.66 -14.91 -16.33
N ASP A 20 8.47 -15.85 -17.26
CA ASP A 20 7.27 -16.15 -18.03
C ASP A 20 6.17 -16.89 -17.24
N LEU A 21 6.48 -17.40 -16.04
CA LEU A 21 5.54 -18.11 -15.18
C LEU A 21 5.09 -17.25 -13.99
N ILE A 22 3.80 -17.32 -13.63
CA ILE A 22 3.31 -16.67 -12.40
C ILE A 22 3.95 -17.34 -11.17
N VAL A 23 3.98 -18.67 -11.13
CA VAL A 23 4.63 -19.47 -10.08
C VAL A 23 5.15 -20.78 -10.67
N SER A 24 6.24 -21.36 -10.17
CA SER A 24 6.63 -22.71 -10.62
C SER A 24 5.82 -23.79 -9.91
N SER A 25 5.61 -24.95 -10.55
CA SER A 25 4.87 -26.07 -9.92
C SER A 25 5.57 -26.57 -8.65
N GLU A 26 6.90 -26.55 -8.63
CA GLU A 26 7.69 -26.92 -7.47
C GLU A 26 7.53 -25.91 -6.32
N MET A 27 7.46 -24.61 -6.63
CA MET A 27 7.19 -23.56 -5.66
C MET A 27 5.78 -23.71 -5.08
N ALA A 28 4.77 -23.85 -5.94
CA ALA A 28 3.38 -24.08 -5.54
C ALA A 28 3.24 -25.27 -4.58
N LYS A 29 3.85 -26.42 -4.94
CA LYS A 29 3.87 -27.60 -4.08
C LYS A 29 4.53 -27.33 -2.73
N SER A 30 5.69 -26.69 -2.71
CA SER A 30 6.41 -26.39 -1.47
C SER A 30 5.60 -25.46 -0.54
N MET A 31 4.93 -24.46 -1.12
CA MET A 31 4.08 -23.52 -0.37
C MET A 31 2.86 -24.22 0.24
N VAL A 32 2.16 -25.04 -0.56
CA VAL A 32 0.95 -25.77 -0.13
C VAL A 32 1.28 -26.79 0.96
N GLU A 33 2.34 -27.57 0.80
CA GLU A 33 2.77 -28.52 1.84
C GLU A 33 3.10 -27.80 3.16
N LEU A 34 3.86 -26.70 3.11
CA LEU A 34 4.17 -25.92 4.30
C LEU A 34 2.92 -25.29 4.91
N SER A 35 2.00 -24.82 4.10
CA SER A 35 0.74 -24.23 4.57
C SER A 35 -0.12 -25.27 5.29
N ASN A 36 -0.28 -26.46 4.69
CA ASN A 36 -1.02 -27.58 5.25
C ASN A 36 -0.39 -28.07 6.58
N GLU A 37 0.94 -28.21 6.64
CA GLU A 37 1.65 -28.65 7.84
C GLU A 37 1.62 -27.63 9.00
N THR A 38 1.54 -26.34 8.68
CA THR A 38 1.61 -25.26 9.68
C THR A 38 0.25 -24.75 10.09
N GLY A 39 -0.80 -25.00 9.29
CA GLY A 39 -2.12 -24.39 9.44
C GLY A 39 -2.09 -22.87 9.21
N ARG A 40 -1.11 -22.37 8.46
CA ARG A 40 -0.90 -20.94 8.20
C ARG A 40 -0.75 -20.68 6.70
N GLN A 41 -1.23 -19.55 6.22
CA GLN A 41 -1.01 -19.14 4.83
C GLN A 41 0.47 -18.83 4.59
N ILE A 42 1.01 -19.28 3.47
CA ILE A 42 2.38 -19.01 3.04
C ILE A 42 2.31 -18.15 1.79
N GLY A 43 2.91 -16.96 1.86
CA GLY A 43 3.01 -16.01 0.74
C GLY A 43 4.44 -15.86 0.24
N VAL A 44 4.59 -15.52 -1.04
CA VAL A 44 5.86 -15.17 -1.67
C VAL A 44 5.67 -13.92 -2.54
N LEU A 45 6.61 -12.99 -2.44
CA LEU A 45 6.75 -11.87 -3.39
C LEU A 45 7.89 -12.19 -4.35
N ILE A 46 7.58 -12.15 -5.63
CA ILE A 46 8.48 -12.51 -6.72
C ILE A 46 8.64 -11.29 -7.63
N ASP A 47 9.90 -10.91 -7.92
CA ASP A 47 10.19 -9.85 -8.87
C ASP A 47 10.07 -10.30 -10.34
N ARG A 48 10.14 -9.36 -11.28
CA ARG A 48 10.09 -9.66 -12.72
C ARG A 48 11.23 -10.54 -13.22
N SER A 49 12.38 -10.56 -12.53
CA SER A 49 13.50 -11.45 -12.86
C SER A 49 13.30 -12.89 -12.37
N GLY A 50 12.20 -13.12 -11.64
CA GLY A 50 11.83 -14.39 -11.05
C GLY A 50 12.48 -14.66 -9.69
N LYS A 51 13.14 -13.67 -9.09
CA LYS A 51 13.75 -13.80 -7.77
C LYS A 51 12.68 -13.63 -6.69
N VAL A 52 12.72 -14.46 -5.65
CA VAL A 52 11.88 -14.30 -4.46
C VAL A 52 12.48 -13.22 -3.57
N ASP A 53 11.79 -12.09 -3.44
CA ASP A 53 12.21 -10.98 -2.59
C ASP A 53 11.77 -11.13 -1.15
N LEU A 54 10.59 -11.74 -0.93
CA LEU A 54 10.05 -11.95 0.41
C LEU A 54 9.26 -13.25 0.50
N VAL A 55 9.39 -13.95 1.61
CA VAL A 55 8.51 -15.05 2.02
C VAL A 55 7.75 -14.58 3.26
N ILE A 56 6.42 -14.74 3.23
CA ILE A 56 5.49 -14.26 4.24
C ILE A 56 4.81 -15.46 4.87
N VAL A 57 4.66 -15.45 6.19
CA VAL A 57 3.90 -16.47 6.94
C VAL A 57 2.75 -15.77 7.65
N GLY A 58 1.54 -15.97 7.12
CA GLY A 58 0.29 -15.38 7.62
C GLY A 58 -0.30 -16.12 8.80
N ASP A 59 -1.58 -15.90 9.07
CA ASP A 59 -2.38 -16.75 9.96
C ASP A 59 -3.22 -17.74 9.11
N ALA A 60 -4.28 -18.32 9.67
CA ALA A 60 -5.13 -19.26 8.93
C ALA A 60 -6.03 -18.58 7.87
N LYS A 61 -6.21 -17.26 7.95
CA LYS A 61 -7.18 -16.47 7.18
C LYS A 61 -6.55 -15.46 6.22
N GLN A 62 -5.39 -14.93 6.56
CA GLN A 62 -4.76 -13.87 5.78
C GLN A 62 -3.24 -13.88 5.91
N ILE A 63 -2.58 -13.27 4.92
CA ILE A 63 -1.20 -12.79 5.04
C ILE A 63 -1.20 -11.30 5.37
N VAL A 64 -0.10 -10.82 5.95
CA VAL A 64 0.13 -9.38 6.12
C VAL A 64 1.38 -9.02 5.33
N ILE A 65 1.19 -8.31 4.22
CA ILE A 65 2.28 -7.85 3.38
C ILE A 65 2.90 -6.60 4.02
N PRO A 66 4.19 -6.61 4.37
CA PRO A 66 4.83 -5.43 4.97
C PRO A 66 5.01 -4.32 3.93
N ALA A 67 5.27 -3.10 4.39
CA ALA A 67 5.62 -1.99 3.52
C ALA A 67 6.84 -2.33 2.64
N LEU A 68 6.72 -2.11 1.32
CA LEU A 68 7.70 -2.52 0.31
C LEU A 68 8.72 -1.41 -0.01
N THR A 69 9.06 -0.57 0.99
CA THR A 69 9.94 0.60 0.85
C THR A 69 11.39 0.24 0.54
N GLY A 70 11.84 -0.96 0.94
CA GLY A 70 13.19 -1.46 0.67
C GLY A 70 13.36 -2.22 -0.66
N ILE A 71 12.27 -2.47 -1.38
CA ILE A 71 12.32 -3.23 -2.64
C ILE A 71 12.44 -2.24 -3.80
N ARG A 72 13.50 -2.39 -4.61
CA ARG A 72 13.70 -1.56 -5.81
C ARG A 72 12.54 -1.80 -6.77
N SER A 73 11.70 -0.79 -6.95
CA SER A 73 10.72 -0.81 -8.04
C SER A 73 11.48 -0.83 -9.37
N SER A 74 10.95 -1.57 -10.34
CA SER A 74 11.45 -1.60 -11.72
C SER A 74 11.33 -0.26 -12.46
N GLY A 75 10.84 0.80 -11.79
CA GLY A 75 10.70 2.14 -12.37
C GLY A 75 9.43 2.34 -13.18
N GLY A 76 8.57 1.31 -13.26
CA GLY A 76 7.30 1.32 -13.96
C GLY A 76 6.11 1.81 -13.13
N ARG A 77 4.92 1.77 -13.72
CA ARG A 77 3.65 2.16 -13.06
C ARG A 77 3.22 1.14 -12.01
N LEU A 78 3.53 -0.12 -12.27
CA LEU A 78 3.37 -1.22 -11.33
C LEU A 78 4.66 -1.41 -10.54
N LYS A 79 4.56 -2.07 -9.39
CA LYS A 79 5.66 -2.22 -8.45
C LYS A 79 6.80 -3.08 -9.00
N GLY A 80 6.52 -3.97 -9.96
CA GLY A 80 7.47 -4.96 -10.44
C GLY A 80 7.46 -6.25 -9.63
N LEU A 81 6.39 -6.48 -8.85
CA LEU A 81 6.26 -7.60 -7.92
C LEU A 81 4.92 -8.30 -8.13
N ARG A 82 4.96 -9.62 -8.17
CA ARG A 82 3.77 -10.47 -8.03
C ARG A 82 3.75 -11.13 -6.66
N CYS A 83 2.57 -11.17 -6.04
CA CYS A 83 2.35 -11.87 -4.77
C CYS A 83 1.57 -13.15 -5.02
N ILE A 84 2.10 -14.27 -4.54
CA ILE A 84 1.41 -15.56 -4.57
C ILE A 84 1.29 -16.08 -3.14
N HIS A 85 0.10 -16.46 -2.69
CA HIS A 85 -0.08 -17.08 -1.38
C HIS A 85 -1.06 -18.26 -1.37
N THR A 86 -1.08 -19.01 -0.29
CA THR A 86 -1.96 -20.18 -0.13
C THR A 86 -3.24 -19.81 0.62
N HIS A 87 -4.37 -20.39 0.20
CA HIS A 87 -5.64 -20.30 0.92
C HIS A 87 -6.03 -21.65 1.51
N LEU A 88 -6.19 -21.68 2.83
CA LEU A 88 -6.50 -22.89 3.61
C LEU A 88 -7.98 -23.27 3.53
N ALA A 89 -8.89 -22.29 3.49
CA ALA A 89 -10.33 -22.53 3.53
C ALA A 89 -10.97 -22.74 2.14
N GLY A 90 -10.16 -22.81 1.08
CA GLY A 90 -10.64 -22.99 -0.30
C GLY A 90 -11.37 -21.79 -0.89
N GLU A 91 -11.33 -20.64 -0.23
CA GLU A 91 -11.84 -19.37 -0.72
C GLU A 91 -11.09 -18.90 -1.97
N ASN A 92 -11.78 -18.17 -2.86
CA ASN A 92 -11.15 -17.48 -3.98
C ASN A 92 -10.34 -16.27 -3.47
N LEU A 93 -9.78 -15.47 -4.38
CA LEU A 93 -9.25 -14.14 -4.03
C LEU A 93 -10.29 -13.36 -3.22
N THR A 94 -9.89 -12.91 -2.05
CA THR A 94 -10.72 -12.12 -1.13
C THR A 94 -10.66 -10.63 -1.49
N ASP A 95 -11.58 -9.85 -0.93
CA ASP A 95 -11.54 -8.39 -1.07
C ASP A 95 -10.26 -7.79 -0.48
N ASP A 96 -9.72 -8.37 0.60
CA ASP A 96 -8.45 -7.93 1.19
C ASP A 96 -7.28 -8.19 0.22
N ASP A 97 -7.24 -9.33 -0.49
CA ASP A 97 -6.19 -9.62 -1.49
C ASP A 97 -6.24 -8.65 -2.67
N LEU A 98 -7.46 -8.30 -3.12
CA LEU A 98 -7.67 -7.34 -4.21
C LEU A 98 -7.33 -5.90 -3.78
N ILE A 99 -7.59 -5.56 -2.53
CA ILE A 99 -7.16 -4.30 -1.94
C ILE A 99 -5.63 -4.24 -1.87
N ASP A 100 -4.97 -5.32 -1.45
CA ASP A 100 -3.50 -5.38 -1.38
C ASP A 100 -2.87 -5.29 -2.78
N LEU A 101 -3.42 -6.01 -3.78
CA LEU A 101 -3.04 -5.89 -5.20
C LEU A 101 -3.02 -4.42 -5.64
N LEU A 102 -4.07 -3.71 -5.31
CA LEU A 102 -4.26 -2.32 -5.66
C LEU A 102 -3.32 -1.37 -4.91
N PHE A 103 -3.33 -1.45 -3.58
CA PHE A 103 -2.62 -0.54 -2.69
C PHE A 103 -1.10 -0.62 -2.84
N LEU A 104 -0.60 -1.84 -3.04
CA LEU A 104 0.83 -2.08 -3.27
C LEU A 104 1.19 -2.01 -4.76
N ARG A 105 0.21 -1.76 -5.64
CA ARG A 105 0.37 -1.70 -7.11
C ARG A 105 1.10 -2.90 -7.65
N LEU A 106 0.78 -4.09 -7.14
CA LEU A 106 1.43 -5.33 -7.56
C LEU A 106 1.14 -5.58 -9.04
N ASP A 107 2.10 -6.18 -9.72
CA ASP A 107 1.94 -6.65 -11.09
C ASP A 107 0.80 -7.69 -11.14
N LEU A 108 0.72 -8.56 -10.12
CA LEU A 108 -0.29 -9.61 -10.01
C LEU A 108 -0.45 -10.08 -8.55
N MET A 109 -1.68 -10.46 -8.19
CA MET A 109 -2.02 -11.17 -6.96
C MET A 109 -2.58 -12.55 -7.31
N GLY A 110 -2.05 -13.60 -6.69
CA GLY A 110 -2.47 -14.97 -6.95
C GLY A 110 -2.63 -15.80 -5.68
N ILE A 111 -3.65 -16.67 -5.68
CA ILE A 111 -3.89 -17.62 -4.60
C ILE A 111 -3.86 -19.05 -5.11
N ILE A 112 -3.26 -19.94 -4.33
CA ILE A 112 -3.25 -21.38 -4.58
C ILE A 112 -4.11 -22.03 -3.49
N LYS A 113 -5.19 -22.69 -3.92
CA LYS A 113 -6.02 -23.47 -3.01
C LYS A 113 -5.31 -24.76 -2.62
N ILE A 114 -5.55 -25.22 -1.40
CA ILE A 114 -5.10 -26.54 -0.97
C ILE A 114 -6.17 -27.56 -1.36
N GLY A 115 -5.78 -28.56 -2.15
CA GLY A 115 -6.64 -29.68 -2.54
C GLY A 115 -6.95 -30.60 -1.35
N PRO A 116 -8.00 -31.43 -1.45
CA PRO A 116 -8.36 -32.38 -0.39
C PRO A 116 -7.29 -33.45 -0.14
N ASP A 117 -6.41 -33.67 -1.11
CA ASP A 117 -5.24 -34.55 -1.06
C ASP A 117 -3.99 -33.86 -0.48
N GLY A 118 -4.10 -32.58 -0.09
CA GLY A 118 -2.98 -31.77 0.37
C GLY A 118 -2.04 -31.31 -0.75
N LEU A 119 -2.43 -31.48 -2.02
CA LEU A 119 -1.67 -31.00 -3.18
C LEU A 119 -2.18 -29.62 -3.65
N PRO A 120 -1.39 -28.90 -4.47
CA PRO A 120 -1.85 -27.64 -5.07
C PRO A 120 -3.09 -27.82 -5.94
N GLY A 121 -4.15 -27.07 -5.64
CA GLY A 121 -5.26 -26.86 -6.55
C GLY A 121 -4.94 -25.83 -7.63
N ASN A 122 -5.98 -25.30 -8.27
CA ASN A 122 -5.82 -24.24 -9.26
C ASN A 122 -5.30 -22.95 -8.62
N LEU A 123 -4.47 -22.25 -9.38
CA LEU A 123 -4.06 -20.87 -9.17
C LEU A 123 -5.17 -19.95 -9.69
N TYR A 124 -5.64 -19.07 -8.82
CA TYR A 124 -6.56 -17.99 -9.17
C TYR A 124 -5.75 -16.70 -9.12
N SER A 125 -5.86 -15.84 -10.12
CA SER A 125 -5.03 -14.64 -10.21
C SER A 125 -5.81 -13.43 -10.68
N ALA A 126 -5.40 -12.27 -10.20
CA ALA A 126 -5.91 -10.98 -10.63
C ALA A 126 -4.75 -10.02 -10.89
N HIS A 127 -4.93 -9.13 -11.86
CA HIS A 127 -4.00 -8.06 -12.19
C HIS A 127 -4.75 -6.74 -12.30
N LEU A 128 -4.04 -5.62 -12.14
CA LEU A 128 -4.62 -4.30 -12.34
C LEU A 128 -4.90 -4.06 -13.83
N VAL A 129 -5.98 -3.33 -14.12
CA VAL A 129 -6.33 -2.89 -15.48
C VAL A 129 -6.16 -1.37 -15.61
N PRO A 130 -5.65 -0.87 -16.76
CA PRO A 130 -5.44 0.55 -16.98
C PRO A 130 -6.72 1.39 -17.02
N SER A 131 -7.81 0.78 -17.50
CA SER A 131 -9.16 1.35 -17.49
C SER A 131 -10.11 0.42 -16.75
N PRO A 132 -11.06 0.94 -15.95
CA PRO A 132 -12.00 0.10 -15.22
C PRO A 132 -12.84 -0.78 -16.16
N LEU A 133 -12.89 -2.08 -15.89
CA LEU A 133 -13.84 -3.03 -16.48
C LEU A 133 -15.00 -3.22 -15.52
N GLU A 134 -16.23 -2.89 -15.95
CA GLU A 134 -17.45 -3.02 -15.13
C GLU A 134 -17.33 -2.34 -13.75
N GLY A 135 -16.61 -1.21 -13.69
CA GLY A 135 -16.36 -0.46 -12.45
C GLY A 135 -15.25 -1.05 -11.56
N LYS A 136 -14.64 -2.18 -11.93
CA LYS A 136 -13.49 -2.78 -11.24
C LYS A 136 -12.20 -2.40 -11.93
N ASN A 137 -11.14 -2.22 -11.14
CA ASN A 137 -9.83 -1.81 -11.65
C ASN A 137 -8.82 -2.96 -11.67
N TRP A 138 -9.35 -4.17 -11.60
CA TRP A 138 -8.62 -5.40 -11.79
C TRP A 138 -9.44 -6.33 -12.67
N ALA A 139 -8.75 -7.22 -13.37
CA ALA A 139 -9.35 -8.33 -14.08
C ALA A 139 -8.83 -9.64 -13.50
N PHE A 140 -9.66 -10.68 -13.57
CA PHE A 140 -9.26 -12.04 -13.19
C PHE A 140 -8.75 -12.77 -14.41
N LEU A 141 -7.68 -13.53 -14.23
CA LEU A 141 -7.24 -14.53 -15.21
C LEU A 141 -8.05 -15.81 -15.04
N GLU A 142 -8.14 -16.60 -16.11
CA GLU A 142 -8.73 -17.93 -16.04
C GLU A 142 -7.97 -18.80 -15.02
N PRO A 143 -8.66 -19.53 -14.12
CA PRO A 143 -7.99 -20.39 -13.16
C PRO A 143 -7.22 -21.52 -13.85
N VAL A 144 -5.93 -21.64 -13.52
CA VAL A 144 -5.03 -22.62 -14.15
C VAL A 144 -4.30 -23.45 -13.11
N HIS A 145 -4.00 -24.71 -13.42
CA HIS A 145 -3.15 -25.52 -12.56
C HIS A 145 -1.70 -24.99 -12.62
N PRO A 146 -0.94 -24.89 -11.51
CA PRO A 146 0.43 -24.40 -11.51
C PRO A 146 1.40 -25.17 -12.43
N GLY A 147 1.07 -26.39 -12.82
CA GLY A 147 1.82 -27.19 -13.80
C GLY A 147 1.39 -27.03 -15.27
N ARG A 148 0.39 -26.20 -15.56
CA ARG A 148 -0.17 -26.02 -16.90
C ARG A 148 -0.51 -24.54 -17.16
N GLN A 149 0.30 -23.63 -16.62
CA GLN A 149 0.13 -22.21 -16.86
C GLN A 149 0.44 -21.89 -18.32
N PRO A 150 -0.34 -21.00 -18.97
CA PRO A 150 0.04 -20.46 -20.27
C PRO A 150 1.36 -19.67 -20.11
N PHE A 151 2.23 -19.80 -21.09
CA PHE A 151 3.42 -18.96 -21.21
C PHE A 151 3.00 -17.50 -21.51
N GLY A 152 3.82 -16.53 -21.11
CA GLY A 152 3.61 -15.11 -21.44
C GLY A 152 3.15 -14.23 -20.27
N PHE A 153 3.48 -14.57 -19.02
CA PHE A 153 3.26 -13.63 -17.91
C PHE A 153 4.03 -12.31 -18.11
N ASP A 154 5.27 -12.40 -18.56
CA ASP A 154 6.12 -11.25 -18.87
C ASP A 154 5.56 -10.39 -20.01
N GLU A 155 5.03 -11.03 -21.06
CA GLU A 155 4.31 -10.36 -22.15
C GLU A 155 3.07 -9.62 -21.64
N LEU A 156 2.25 -10.26 -20.80
CA LEU A 156 1.08 -9.66 -20.18
C LEU A 156 1.44 -8.41 -19.38
N ILE A 157 2.43 -8.50 -18.49
CA ILE A 157 2.84 -7.35 -17.65
C ILE A 157 3.42 -6.22 -18.51
N THR A 158 4.22 -6.55 -19.53
CA THR A 158 4.79 -5.56 -20.45
C THR A 158 3.68 -4.81 -21.19
N ALA A 159 2.69 -5.53 -21.73
CA ALA A 159 1.55 -4.93 -22.40
C ALA A 159 0.72 -4.03 -21.47
N LEU A 160 0.49 -4.47 -20.22
CA LEU A 160 -0.20 -3.67 -19.21
C LEU A 160 0.56 -2.38 -18.89
N GLU A 161 1.88 -2.44 -18.69
CA GLU A 161 2.68 -1.24 -18.41
C GLU A 161 2.70 -0.25 -19.58
N GLU A 162 2.79 -0.75 -20.81
CA GLU A 162 2.68 0.07 -22.01
C GLU A 162 1.32 0.76 -22.08
N GLU A 163 0.24 0.04 -21.77
CA GLU A 163 -1.11 0.61 -21.75
C GLU A 163 -1.31 1.63 -20.63
N PHE A 164 -0.82 1.34 -19.40
CA PHE A 164 -0.79 2.31 -18.30
C PHE A 164 -0.03 3.57 -18.70
N THR A 165 1.09 3.43 -19.41
CA THR A 165 1.91 4.55 -19.89
C THR A 165 1.23 5.33 -21.01
N ARG A 166 0.53 4.66 -21.92
CA ARG A 166 -0.20 5.26 -23.04
C ARG A 166 -1.42 6.07 -22.60
N LEU A 167 -2.25 5.50 -21.72
CA LEU A 167 -3.46 6.17 -21.23
C LEU A 167 -3.13 7.32 -20.27
N GLN A 168 -1.98 7.23 -19.63
CA GLN A 168 -1.47 8.25 -18.75
C GLN A 168 -0.03 8.54 -19.15
N PRO A 169 0.18 9.30 -20.25
CA PRO A 169 1.50 9.82 -20.51
C PRO A 169 1.95 10.50 -19.22
N LEU A 170 3.20 10.24 -18.82
CA LEU A 170 3.91 11.19 -17.97
C LEU A 170 3.83 12.51 -18.75
N ARG A 171 2.74 13.29 -18.60
CA ARG A 171 2.77 14.72 -18.88
C ARG A 171 4.02 15.14 -18.17
N ALA A 172 5.02 15.58 -18.94
CA ALA A 172 6.34 15.91 -18.47
C ALA A 172 6.16 16.48 -17.09
N VAL A 173 6.52 15.67 -16.09
CA VAL A 173 6.14 15.88 -14.71
C VAL A 173 6.46 17.34 -14.45
N ASP A 174 5.50 18.15 -13.99
CA ASP A 174 5.83 19.39 -13.31
C ASP A 174 6.67 18.93 -12.10
N LYS A 175 7.97 18.72 -12.35
CA LYS A 175 8.96 18.19 -11.42
C LYS A 175 9.12 19.25 -10.35
N GLY A 176 8.19 19.25 -9.40
CA GLY A 176 8.11 20.26 -8.35
C GLY A 176 6.72 20.52 -7.80
N LYS A 177 5.62 20.16 -8.48
CA LYS A 177 4.27 20.44 -7.98
C LYS A 177 3.60 19.21 -7.39
N ASP A 178 3.07 19.37 -6.17
CA ASP A 178 2.23 18.37 -5.52
C ASP A 178 0.87 18.30 -6.22
N ARG A 179 0.41 17.09 -6.52
CA ARG A 179 -0.87 16.84 -7.20
C ARG A 179 -1.76 16.02 -6.29
N ALA A 180 -2.83 16.63 -5.82
CA ALA A 180 -3.60 16.11 -4.69
C ALA A 180 -5.01 15.67 -5.05
N ILE A 181 -5.47 14.64 -4.35
CA ILE A 181 -6.90 14.40 -4.13
C ILE A 181 -7.26 14.91 -2.74
N LEU A 182 -8.28 15.76 -2.68
CA LEU A 182 -8.77 16.33 -1.42
C LEU A 182 -9.91 15.47 -0.86
N ILE A 183 -9.88 15.21 0.44
CA ILE A 183 -10.77 14.25 1.09
C ILE A 183 -11.45 14.88 2.29
N SER A 184 -12.78 14.91 2.30
CA SER A 184 -13.58 15.36 3.42
C SER A 184 -14.49 14.25 3.94
N VAL A 185 -14.42 13.94 5.23
CA VAL A 185 -15.30 12.98 5.90
C VAL A 185 -16.21 13.70 6.87
N ILE A 186 -17.51 13.52 6.66
CA ILE A 186 -18.54 14.28 7.35
C ILE A 186 -19.33 13.35 8.25
N THR A 187 -19.45 13.73 9.53
CA THR A 187 -20.33 13.08 10.51
C THR A 187 -21.49 14.00 10.91
N PRO A 188 -22.67 13.42 11.26
CA PRO A 188 -23.82 14.19 11.71
C PRO A 188 -23.52 15.11 12.91
N SER A 189 -22.61 14.69 13.80
CA SER A 189 -22.21 15.45 14.98
C SER A 189 -21.41 16.72 14.67
N ARG A 190 -20.66 16.73 13.57
CA ARG A 190 -19.83 17.87 13.13
C ARG A 190 -20.61 18.87 12.27
N PHE A 191 -21.73 18.43 11.68
CA PHE A 191 -22.55 19.25 10.78
C PHE A 191 -23.68 20.02 11.50
N ARG A 192 -23.43 20.46 12.74
CA ARG A 192 -24.37 21.28 13.52
C ARG A 192 -24.19 22.80 13.30
N GLY A 193 -23.26 23.21 12.43
CA GLY A 193 -23.01 24.61 12.07
C GLY A 193 -23.71 25.05 10.77
N SER A 194 -23.64 26.35 10.48
CA SER A 194 -24.22 27.02 9.30
C SER A 194 -23.44 26.80 8.00
N GLU A 195 -22.23 26.23 8.07
CA GLU A 195 -21.32 26.08 6.95
C GLU A 195 -21.72 24.86 6.10
N SER A 196 -21.88 25.04 4.79
CA SER A 196 -22.31 23.96 3.89
C SER A 196 -21.17 22.98 3.59
N LYS A 197 -21.52 21.74 3.21
CA LYS A 197 -20.52 20.67 2.97
C LYS A 197 -19.57 21.07 1.84
N GLN A 198 -20.09 21.86 0.92
CA GLN A 198 -19.42 22.37 -0.24
C GLN A 198 -18.48 23.52 0.16
N GLU A 199 -18.92 24.47 0.98
CA GLU A 199 -18.08 25.57 1.48
C GLU A 199 -16.79 25.08 2.15
N SER A 200 -16.88 24.07 3.04
CA SER A 200 -15.69 23.53 3.70
C SER A 200 -14.73 22.83 2.72
N MET A 201 -15.25 22.24 1.64
CA MET A 201 -14.40 21.65 0.59
C MET A 201 -13.79 22.73 -0.31
N ASP A 202 -14.57 23.73 -0.69
CA ASP A 202 -14.10 24.86 -1.50
C ASP A 202 -12.99 25.62 -0.77
N GLU A 203 -13.12 25.81 0.54
CA GLU A 203 -12.06 26.36 1.37
C GLU A 203 -10.77 25.51 1.33
N LEU A 204 -10.89 24.18 1.44
CA LEU A 204 -9.74 23.29 1.35
C LEU A 204 -9.06 23.35 -0.03
N VAL A 205 -9.85 23.52 -1.10
CA VAL A 205 -9.33 23.75 -2.46
C VAL A 205 -8.51 25.03 -2.51
N GLU A 206 -8.98 26.12 -1.92
CA GLU A 206 -8.26 27.39 -1.87
C GLU A 206 -6.99 27.34 -1.01
N LEU A 207 -7.02 26.58 0.11
CA LEU A 207 -5.82 26.30 0.90
C LEU A 207 -4.78 25.52 0.08
N ALA A 208 -5.19 24.46 -0.61
CA ALA A 208 -4.29 23.67 -1.45
C ALA A 208 -3.68 24.52 -2.58
N ARG A 209 -4.47 25.34 -3.25
CA ARG A 209 -4.00 26.29 -4.27
C ARG A 209 -2.99 27.29 -3.72
N SER A 210 -3.20 27.77 -2.50
CA SER A 210 -2.27 28.67 -1.80
C SER A 210 -0.91 28.04 -1.51
N ASP A 211 -0.82 26.71 -1.49
CA ASP A 211 0.40 25.93 -1.31
C ASP A 211 0.95 25.38 -2.64
N ASP A 212 0.54 25.95 -3.79
CA ASP A 212 0.91 25.49 -5.14
C ASP A 212 0.60 23.99 -5.40
N VAL A 213 -0.41 23.46 -4.70
CA VAL A 213 -0.89 22.07 -4.88
C VAL A 213 -1.94 22.06 -6.00
N VAL A 214 -1.72 21.21 -7.00
CA VAL A 214 -2.67 20.99 -8.10
C VAL A 214 -3.76 20.03 -7.62
N VAL A 215 -4.98 20.53 -7.46
CA VAL A 215 -6.15 19.73 -7.08
C VAL A 215 -6.65 18.94 -8.29
N LEU A 216 -6.60 17.62 -8.21
CA LEU A 216 -7.02 16.70 -9.29
C LEU A 216 -8.45 16.21 -9.12
N ASP A 217 -8.88 16.01 -7.88
CA ASP A 217 -10.21 15.49 -7.54
C ASP A 217 -10.57 15.86 -6.10
N THR A 218 -11.86 15.85 -5.79
CA THR A 218 -12.39 16.10 -4.45
C THR A 218 -13.38 15.00 -4.06
N VAL A 219 -13.21 14.44 -2.87
CA VAL A 219 -14.00 13.31 -2.39
C VAL A 219 -14.66 13.67 -1.07
N ILE A 220 -16.00 13.72 -1.07
CA ILE A 220 -16.80 13.93 0.14
C ILE A 220 -17.46 12.61 0.54
N GLN A 221 -17.10 12.09 1.71
CA GLN A 221 -17.68 10.87 2.26
C GLN A 221 -18.52 11.16 3.51
N GLN A 222 -19.80 10.82 3.47
CA GLN A 222 -20.67 10.92 4.64
C GLN A 222 -20.65 9.60 5.42
N ARG A 223 -20.50 9.68 6.75
CA ARG A 223 -20.53 8.51 7.65
C ARG A 223 -21.25 8.83 8.94
N LYS A 224 -22.01 7.87 9.49
CA LYS A 224 -22.60 7.98 10.83
C LYS A 224 -21.53 8.08 11.92
N LYS A 225 -20.45 7.29 11.79
CA LYS A 225 -19.29 7.27 12.69
C LYS A 225 -18.00 7.09 11.88
N ILE A 226 -16.96 7.83 12.25
CA ILE A 226 -15.62 7.74 11.67
C ILE A 226 -15.02 6.36 11.97
N ASN A 227 -14.40 5.72 10.97
CA ASN A 227 -13.62 4.52 11.22
C ASN A 227 -12.35 4.90 12.00
N PRO A 228 -12.07 4.30 13.17
CA PRO A 228 -10.95 4.71 14.00
C PRO A 228 -9.58 4.51 13.33
N LYS A 229 -9.46 3.56 12.39
CA LYS A 229 -8.21 3.26 11.67
C LYS A 229 -8.08 4.04 10.35
N PHE A 230 -9.11 4.01 9.50
CA PHE A 230 -9.01 4.54 8.12
C PHE A 230 -9.84 5.79 7.85
N ILE A 231 -10.61 6.25 8.84
CA ILE A 231 -11.60 7.35 8.74
C ILE A 231 -12.76 7.05 7.78
N LEU A 232 -12.44 6.89 6.50
CA LEU A 232 -13.30 6.57 5.37
C LEU A 232 -13.76 5.10 5.37
N GLY A 233 -12.97 4.20 5.95
CA GLY A 233 -13.10 2.74 5.80
C GLY A 233 -12.27 2.20 4.63
N LYS A 234 -11.90 0.90 4.69
CA LYS A 234 -10.99 0.27 3.71
C LYS A 234 -11.49 0.37 2.27
N GLY A 235 -12.75 0.02 2.00
CA GLY A 235 -13.30 0.02 0.62
C GLY A 235 -13.22 1.38 -0.05
N LYS A 236 -13.67 2.45 0.64
CA LYS A 236 -13.62 3.81 0.08
C LYS A 236 -12.18 4.31 -0.09
N LEU A 237 -11.27 3.92 0.80
CA LEU A 237 -9.84 4.20 0.63
C LEU A 237 -9.27 3.50 -0.62
N GLY A 238 -9.71 2.26 -0.88
CA GLY A 238 -9.51 1.53 -2.14
C GLY A 238 -9.89 2.35 -3.37
N GLU A 239 -11.13 2.82 -3.41
CA GLU A 239 -11.63 3.65 -4.52
C GLU A 239 -10.81 4.93 -4.72
N ILE A 240 -10.42 5.61 -3.63
CA ILE A 240 -9.61 6.84 -3.71
C ILE A 240 -8.23 6.55 -4.28
N MET A 241 -7.60 5.44 -3.90
CA MET A 241 -6.30 5.05 -4.46
C MET A 241 -6.36 4.75 -5.94
N LEU A 242 -7.47 4.21 -6.40
CA LEU A 242 -7.73 4.02 -7.82
C LEU A 242 -7.83 5.35 -8.54
N SER A 243 -8.58 6.30 -8.00
CA SER A 243 -8.57 7.68 -8.52
C SER A 243 -7.17 8.28 -8.50
N ALA A 244 -6.40 8.07 -7.42
CA ALA A 244 -5.04 8.60 -7.30
C ALA A 244 -4.10 8.02 -8.38
N LEU A 245 -4.16 6.71 -8.61
CA LEU A 245 -3.43 6.05 -9.68
C LEU A 245 -3.82 6.58 -11.06
N ARG A 246 -5.13 6.71 -11.32
CA ARG A 246 -5.67 7.19 -12.60
C ARG A 246 -5.27 8.63 -12.91
N LEU A 247 -5.37 9.49 -11.92
CA LEU A 247 -5.08 10.91 -12.06
C LEU A 247 -3.58 11.19 -11.88
N ASN A 248 -2.79 10.17 -11.53
CA ASN A 248 -1.38 10.29 -11.17
C ASN A 248 -1.16 11.33 -10.06
N ALA A 249 -1.98 11.22 -9.00
CA ALA A 249 -1.85 11.98 -7.77
C ALA A 249 -0.71 11.42 -6.92
N ASN A 250 0.09 12.28 -6.32
CA ASN A 250 1.19 11.92 -5.41
C ASN A 250 0.88 12.30 -3.94
N LEU A 251 -0.21 13.03 -3.72
CA LEU A 251 -0.62 13.57 -2.43
C LEU A 251 -2.10 13.28 -2.14
N LEU A 252 -2.40 12.88 -0.91
CA LEU A 252 -3.76 12.89 -0.37
C LEU A 252 -3.83 13.94 0.75
N VAL A 253 -4.83 14.81 0.68
CA VAL A 253 -5.05 15.86 1.68
C VAL A 253 -6.38 15.62 2.38
N PHE A 254 -6.33 15.36 3.68
CA PHE A 254 -7.52 15.17 4.50
C PHE A 254 -7.95 16.50 5.13
N ASN A 255 -9.21 16.89 4.93
CA ASN A 255 -9.77 18.10 5.55
C ASN A 255 -9.78 18.02 7.09
N GLN A 256 -9.86 16.81 7.65
CA GLN A 256 -9.86 16.61 9.10
C GLN A 256 -8.45 16.33 9.58
N GLU A 257 -8.13 16.81 10.77
CA GLU A 257 -6.92 16.40 11.48
C GLU A 257 -6.92 14.89 11.72
N LEU A 258 -5.83 14.24 11.33
CA LEU A 258 -5.65 12.81 11.45
C LEU A 258 -4.85 12.52 12.72
N ASN A 259 -5.24 11.55 13.54
CA ASN A 259 -4.37 11.15 14.65
C ASN A 259 -3.16 10.32 14.13
N PRO A 260 -2.07 10.15 14.92
CA PRO A 260 -0.88 9.42 14.46
C PRO A 260 -1.16 7.98 14.01
N SER A 261 -2.09 7.28 14.68
CA SER A 261 -2.49 5.91 14.33
C SER A 261 -3.25 5.84 13.01
N GLN A 262 -4.07 6.84 12.69
CA GLN A 262 -4.76 6.98 11.42
C GLN A 262 -3.80 7.28 10.28
N ILE A 263 -2.87 8.23 10.46
CA ILE A 263 -1.84 8.52 9.46
C ILE A 263 -1.05 7.26 9.16
N ARG A 264 -0.59 6.56 10.20
CA ARG A 264 0.14 5.30 10.02
C ARG A 264 -0.70 4.26 9.28
N SER A 265 -1.93 4.00 9.75
CA SER A 265 -2.81 3.01 9.12
C SER A 265 -3.07 3.32 7.65
N ILE A 266 -3.21 4.59 7.28
CA ILE A 266 -3.39 4.99 5.89
C ILE A 266 -2.04 4.81 5.16
N THR A 267 -0.96 5.41 5.64
CA THR A 267 0.35 5.40 4.95
C THR A 267 0.97 4.00 4.83
N ASP A 268 0.74 3.09 5.78
CA ASP A 268 1.21 1.70 5.72
C ASP A 268 0.63 0.95 4.50
N HIS A 269 -0.56 1.36 4.06
CA HIS A 269 -1.27 0.76 2.94
C HIS A 269 -1.15 1.61 1.67
N LEU A 270 -0.57 2.82 1.72
CA LEU A 270 -0.53 3.73 0.58
C LEU A 270 0.91 4.17 0.29
N GLU A 271 1.37 3.97 -0.94
CA GLU A 271 2.62 4.55 -1.42
C GLU A 271 2.50 6.05 -1.80
N LEU A 272 1.56 6.77 -1.19
CA LEU A 272 1.32 8.19 -1.43
C LEU A 272 1.64 9.02 -0.20
N ARG A 273 2.04 10.28 -0.40
CA ARG A 273 2.17 11.22 0.71
C ARG A 273 0.77 11.54 1.22
N VAL A 274 0.57 11.43 2.53
CA VAL A 274 -0.69 11.79 3.18
C VAL A 274 -0.43 12.94 4.14
N ILE A 275 -1.18 14.03 3.96
CA ILE A 275 -1.18 15.15 4.89
C ILE A 275 -2.61 15.44 5.32
N ASP A 276 -2.74 16.14 6.43
CA ASP A 276 -4.02 16.67 6.88
C ASP A 276 -4.05 18.19 6.76
N ARG A 277 -5.20 18.77 7.11
CA ARG A 277 -5.43 20.21 7.05
C ARG A 277 -4.46 21.00 7.93
N THR A 278 -4.08 20.49 9.10
CA THR A 278 -3.13 21.16 9.99
C THR A 278 -1.76 21.25 9.33
N GLN A 279 -1.27 20.14 8.76
CA GLN A 279 0.01 20.14 8.04
C GLN A 279 -0.02 21.07 6.83
N LEU A 280 -1.10 21.06 6.03
CA LEU A 280 -1.24 21.97 4.88
C LEU A 280 -1.15 23.44 5.29
N ILE A 281 -1.83 23.82 6.39
CA ILE A 281 -1.78 25.19 6.91
C ILE A 281 -0.37 25.57 7.37
N LEU A 282 0.33 24.67 8.05
CA LEU A 282 1.72 24.89 8.47
C LEU A 282 2.66 25.07 7.27
N ASP A 283 2.47 24.31 6.20
CA ASP A 283 3.27 24.41 4.98
C ASP A 283 3.04 25.75 4.27
N ILE A 284 1.78 26.22 4.18
CA ILE A 284 1.44 27.55 3.66
C ILE A 284 2.13 28.65 4.48
N PHE A 285 2.08 28.56 5.81
CA PHE A 285 2.73 29.55 6.67
C PHE A 285 4.25 29.51 6.49
N ALA A 286 4.86 28.32 6.41
CA ALA A 286 6.30 28.17 6.21
C ALA A 286 6.75 28.86 4.91
N ARG A 287 5.97 28.74 3.83
CA ARG A 287 6.26 29.42 2.55
C ARG A 287 6.11 30.94 2.64
N ARG A 288 5.16 31.45 3.43
CA ARG A 288 4.87 32.89 3.56
C ARG A 288 5.74 33.60 4.59
N ALA A 289 6.47 32.86 5.44
CA ALA A 289 7.26 33.44 6.52
C ALA A 289 8.50 34.18 6.00
N LEU A 290 8.50 35.52 6.10
CA LEU A 290 9.63 36.35 5.69
C LEU A 290 10.60 36.64 6.84
N SER A 291 10.08 36.90 8.05
CA SER A 291 10.90 37.28 9.21
C SER A 291 11.59 36.07 9.84
N ARG A 292 12.76 36.29 10.44
CA ARG A 292 13.51 35.24 11.14
C ARG A 292 12.72 34.66 12.32
N GLU A 293 12.05 35.52 13.08
CA GLU A 293 11.18 35.10 14.20
C GLU A 293 10.00 34.27 13.72
N GLY A 294 9.32 34.70 12.64
CA GLY A 294 8.20 33.96 12.07
C GLY A 294 8.60 32.58 11.57
N LYS A 295 9.74 32.48 10.87
CA LYS A 295 10.30 31.19 10.43
C LYS A 295 10.55 30.24 11.60
N LEU A 296 11.16 30.73 12.70
CA LEU A 296 11.41 29.93 13.90
C LEU A 296 10.12 29.47 14.58
N GLN A 297 9.10 30.33 14.67
CA GLN A 297 7.81 29.96 15.26
C GLN A 297 7.09 28.87 14.46
N ILE A 298 7.15 28.95 13.13
CA ILE A 298 6.52 27.97 12.25
C ILE A 298 7.29 26.65 12.26
N GLU A 299 8.61 26.70 12.23
CA GLU A 299 9.46 25.51 12.36
C GLU A 299 9.22 24.82 13.70
N MET A 300 9.11 25.57 14.80
CA MET A 300 8.71 25.04 16.10
C MET A 300 7.32 24.37 16.06
N ALA A 301 6.35 24.98 15.36
CA ALA A 301 5.01 24.41 15.22
C ALA A 301 5.02 23.11 14.39
N GLN A 302 5.77 23.06 13.30
CA GLN A 302 5.98 21.86 12.50
C GLN A 302 6.64 20.74 13.33
N LEU A 303 7.71 21.06 14.07
CA LEU A 303 8.38 20.09 14.95
C LEU A 303 7.44 19.55 16.03
N LYS A 304 6.66 20.42 16.70
CA LYS A 304 5.67 20.01 17.70
C LYS A 304 4.59 19.10 17.11
N TYR A 305 4.15 19.38 15.89
CA TYR A 305 3.15 18.58 15.19
C TYR A 305 3.73 17.24 14.70
N MET A 306 4.98 17.21 14.26
CA MET A 306 5.68 15.99 13.81
C MET A 306 6.09 15.07 14.95
N LEU A 307 6.49 15.61 16.11
CA LEU A 307 7.02 14.85 17.25
C LEU A 307 6.14 13.62 17.65
N PRO A 308 4.82 13.74 17.88
CA PRO A 308 3.98 12.58 18.21
C PRO A 308 3.76 11.61 17.03
N ARG A 309 4.16 11.99 15.82
CA ARG A 309 3.97 11.22 14.57
C ARG A 309 5.24 10.49 14.13
N LEU A 310 6.42 10.94 14.57
CA LEU A 310 7.72 10.33 14.27
C LEU A 310 7.91 8.97 14.94
N THR A 311 7.45 8.81 16.19
CA THR A 311 7.58 7.57 16.98
C THR A 311 6.95 6.36 16.29
N MET A 312 6.04 6.60 15.33
CA MET A 312 5.22 5.60 14.68
C MET A 312 5.69 5.25 13.25
N ARG A 313 6.76 5.86 12.73
CA ARG A 313 7.19 5.64 11.35
C ARG A 313 8.13 4.42 11.17
N ASP A 314 8.65 3.90 12.29
CA ASP A 314 9.93 3.17 12.32
C ASP A 314 9.90 1.81 13.05
N ASP A 315 8.76 1.11 13.06
CA ASP A 315 8.74 -0.31 13.47
C ASP A 315 9.69 -1.18 12.61
N ALA A 316 10.05 -0.72 11.41
CA ALA A 316 11.07 -1.33 10.56
C ALA A 316 12.51 -1.08 11.08
N LEU A 317 12.80 0.09 11.66
CA LEU A 317 14.12 0.43 12.21
C LEU A 317 14.35 -0.18 13.60
N SER A 318 13.30 -0.32 14.42
CA SER A 318 13.39 -0.97 15.74
C SER A 318 13.72 -2.47 15.67
N ARG A 319 13.41 -3.15 14.55
CA ARG A 319 13.73 -4.57 14.35
C ARG A 319 15.20 -4.81 13.96
N LEU A 320 15.86 -3.85 13.34
CA LEU A 320 17.28 -3.93 12.99
C LEU A 320 18.20 -3.84 14.21
N THR A 321 17.75 -3.22 15.31
CA THR A 321 18.50 -3.10 16.56
C THR A 321 18.10 -4.09 17.66
N GLY A 322 16.99 -4.81 17.50
CA GLY A 322 16.44 -5.73 18.51
C GLY A 322 16.77 -7.22 18.33
N GLY A 323 17.55 -7.60 17.31
CA GLY A 323 17.92 -8.98 17.04
C GLY A 323 19.27 -9.35 17.66
N ILE A 324 19.23 -10.04 18.81
CA ILE A 324 20.34 -10.77 19.46
C ILE A 324 21.36 -9.87 20.21
N GLY A 325 21.15 -9.72 21.52
CA GLY A 325 22.23 -9.72 22.52
C GLY A 325 23.24 -8.56 22.50
N GLY A 326 22.81 -7.33 22.77
CA GLY A 326 23.70 -6.21 23.10
C GLY A 326 23.40 -5.64 24.49
N ARG A 327 24.13 -6.07 25.52
CA ARG A 327 24.17 -5.37 26.82
C ARG A 327 25.06 -4.13 26.68
N GLY A 328 24.44 -3.01 26.33
CA GLY A 328 25.00 -1.65 26.41
C GLY A 328 23.88 -0.66 26.71
N PRO A 329 24.17 0.58 27.14
CA PRO A 329 23.14 1.58 27.46
C PRO A 329 22.46 2.01 26.15
N GLY A 330 21.50 1.21 25.70
CA GLY A 330 20.88 1.30 24.39
C GLY A 330 19.67 2.20 24.42
N GLU A 331 19.89 3.50 24.25
CA GLU A 331 18.83 4.37 23.73
C GLU A 331 18.43 3.82 22.35
N THR A 332 17.14 3.58 22.17
CA THR A 332 16.63 3.13 20.87
C THR A 332 16.83 4.25 19.84
N LYS A 333 17.05 3.92 18.56
CA LYS A 333 17.17 4.94 17.50
C LYS A 333 15.99 5.94 17.49
N LEU A 334 14.81 5.46 17.91
CA LEU A 334 13.61 6.26 18.15
C LEU A 334 13.75 7.30 19.28
N GLU A 335 14.45 6.96 20.36
CA GLU A 335 14.74 7.88 21.46
C GLU A 335 15.76 8.94 21.04
N ILE A 336 16.73 8.57 20.20
CA ILE A 336 17.70 9.49 19.60
C ILE A 336 17.00 10.47 18.65
N ASP A 337 16.16 9.98 17.73
CA ASP A 337 15.42 10.82 16.78
C ASP A 337 14.37 11.71 17.46
N ARG A 338 13.94 11.36 18.69
CA ARG A 338 13.02 12.17 19.51
C ARG A 338 13.74 13.30 20.25
N ARG A 339 15.02 13.12 20.60
CA ARG A 339 15.80 14.01 21.47
C ARG A 339 16.35 15.20 20.71
#